data_AF-A0A7Y5NDL2-F1
#
_entry.id   AF-A0A7Y5NDL2-F1
#
_cell.length_a   1.000
_cell.length_b   1.000
_cell.length_c   1.000
_cell.angle_alpha   90.00
_cell.angle_beta   90.00
_cell.angle_gamma   90.00
#
_symmetry.space_group_name_H-M   'P 1'
#
loop_
_entity.id
_entity.type
_entity.pdbx_description
1 polymer ?
#
loop_
_entity_poly.entity_id
_entity_poly.type
_entity_poly.pdbx_seq_one_letter_code
_entity_poly.pdbx_strand_id
1 'polypeptide(L)'
;MSNWRILRSRLAVAGLCTLTLSYSACASRMALLDEKGQAITKEEVAAKKKSKNLMLYTIGGGALSFGASFFLGSMIDRSTKGEDRTPLWAITGAGTVVGTTLFVHNGNVRDFNHAVELVKDSRQQGIEKDIVMEKQKQDQLTEERKRLEEERKRQEAEREELLKQIRAKQSKEKNPGN
;
A
#
# COMPACT_ATOMS: atom_id res chain seq x y z
N MET A 1 -28.71 55.19 18.14
CA MET A 1 -29.28 53.83 17.91
C MET A 1 -28.56 53.08 16.76
N SER A 2 -27.22 53.01 16.75
CA SER A 2 -26.45 52.45 15.60
C SER A 2 -25.62 51.18 15.94
N ASN A 3 -25.33 50.91 17.21
CA ASN A 3 -24.40 49.83 17.59
C ASN A 3 -25.01 48.42 17.61
N TRP A 4 -26.32 48.26 17.49
CA TRP A 4 -26.99 46.94 17.58
C TRP A 4 -27.03 46.15 16.27
N ARG A 5 -26.87 46.81 15.10
CA ARG A 5 -26.89 46.12 13.80
C ARG A 5 -25.55 45.46 13.43
N ILE A 6 -24.44 46.01 13.91
CA ILE A 6 -23.08 45.50 13.60
C ILE A 6 -22.77 44.22 14.41
N LEU A 7 -23.39 44.06 15.59
CA LEU A 7 -23.16 42.88 16.43
C LEU A 7 -23.86 41.62 15.89
N ARG A 8 -24.99 41.76 15.17
CA ARG A 8 -25.72 40.62 14.58
C ARG A 8 -25.06 40.07 13.32
N SER A 9 -24.39 40.90 12.52
CA SER A 9 -23.72 40.45 11.30
C SER A 9 -22.42 39.66 11.57
N ARG A 10 -21.69 39.98 12.65
CA ARG A 10 -20.47 39.24 13.03
C ARG A 10 -20.75 37.85 13.61
N LEU A 11 -21.87 37.67 14.31
CA LEU A 11 -22.29 36.36 14.83
C LEU A 11 -22.76 35.39 13.72
N ALA A 12 -23.34 35.91 12.63
CA ALA A 12 -23.82 35.08 11.53
C ALA A 12 -22.67 34.47 10.69
N VAL A 13 -21.55 35.19 10.53
CA VAL A 13 -20.38 34.70 9.76
C VAL A 13 -19.60 33.64 10.53
N ALA A 14 -19.51 33.76 11.87
CA ALA A 14 -18.84 32.76 12.70
C ALA A 14 -19.57 31.41 12.72
N GLY A 15 -20.92 31.42 12.71
CA GLY A 15 -21.72 30.19 12.69
C GLY A 15 -21.69 29.44 11.35
N LEU A 16 -21.47 30.14 10.23
CA LEU A 16 -21.44 29.52 8.91
C LEU A 16 -20.16 28.71 8.65
N CYS A 17 -19.01 29.13 9.21
CA CYS A 17 -17.75 28.39 9.07
C CYS A 17 -17.68 27.12 9.93
N THR A 18 -18.40 27.06 11.05
CA THR A 18 -18.41 25.85 11.90
C THR A 18 -19.34 24.75 11.38
N LEU A 19 -20.36 25.11 10.58
CA LEU A 19 -21.34 24.15 10.05
C LEU A 19 -20.84 23.40 8.81
N THR A 20 -19.92 23.95 8.02
CA THR A 20 -19.39 23.27 6.82
C THR A 20 -18.34 22.20 7.14
N LEU A 21 -17.67 22.26 8.30
CA LEU A 21 -16.71 21.23 8.73
C LEU A 21 -17.37 19.93 9.23
N SER A 22 -18.63 19.99 9.67
CA SER A 22 -19.35 18.84 10.22
C SER A 22 -19.91 17.90 9.14
N TYR A 23 -20.10 18.38 7.91
CA TYR A 23 -20.66 17.57 6.82
C TYR A 23 -19.63 16.73 6.06
N SER A 24 -18.33 16.95 6.26
CA SER A 24 -17.27 16.15 5.62
C SER A 24 -16.89 14.89 6.39
N ALA A 25 -17.40 14.70 7.61
CA ALA A 25 -16.99 13.60 8.49
C ALA A 25 -17.61 12.23 8.14
N CYS A 26 -18.62 12.15 7.26
CA CYS A 26 -19.28 10.90 6.90
C CYS A 26 -18.77 10.21 5.61
N ALA A 27 -17.81 10.79 4.89
CA ALA A 27 -17.38 10.25 3.59
C ALA A 27 -16.31 9.12 3.66
N SER A 28 -15.84 8.73 4.84
CA SER A 28 -14.58 7.95 4.94
C SER A 28 -14.74 6.54 5.48
N ARG A 29 -15.56 5.69 4.85
CA ARG A 29 -15.48 4.22 5.03
C ARG A 29 -15.82 3.47 3.74
N MET A 30 -15.22 3.86 2.62
CA MET A 30 -15.16 2.93 1.48
C MET A 30 -14.26 1.76 1.87
N ALA A 31 -14.78 0.54 1.75
CA ALA A 31 -13.98 -0.68 1.87
C ALA A 31 -12.88 -0.62 0.79
N LEU A 32 -11.61 -0.60 1.21
CA LEU A 32 -10.51 -0.65 0.26
C LEU A 32 -10.44 -2.05 -0.31
N LEU A 33 -10.80 -2.16 -1.59
CA LEU A 33 -10.68 -3.37 -2.36
C LEU A 33 -9.32 -3.40 -3.05
N ASP A 34 -8.68 -4.55 -3.00
CA ASP A 34 -7.53 -4.90 -3.82
C ASP A 34 -7.95 -5.03 -5.30
N GLU A 35 -7.00 -5.05 -6.25
CA GLU A 35 -7.29 -5.23 -7.69
C GLU A 35 -8.00 -6.57 -7.98
N LYS A 36 -7.89 -7.52 -7.05
CA LYS A 36 -8.57 -8.82 -7.07
C LYS A 36 -9.93 -8.82 -6.37
N GLY A 37 -10.43 -7.67 -5.93
CA GLY A 37 -11.70 -7.53 -5.21
C GLY A 37 -11.67 -8.03 -3.76
N GLN A 38 -10.49 -8.33 -3.22
CA GLN A 38 -10.34 -8.75 -1.81
C GLN A 38 -10.31 -7.52 -0.90
N ALA A 39 -11.06 -7.57 0.19
CA ALA A 39 -11.03 -6.50 1.19
C ALA A 39 -9.65 -6.43 1.85
N ILE A 40 -9.04 -5.25 1.83
CA ILE A 40 -7.84 -4.95 2.61
C ILE A 40 -8.30 -4.62 4.02
N THR A 41 -7.86 -5.43 4.98
CA THR A 41 -8.24 -5.25 6.38
C THR A 41 -7.47 -4.08 7.00
N LYS A 42 -8.07 -3.41 7.98
CA LYS A 42 -7.42 -2.29 8.67
C LYS A 42 -6.15 -2.72 9.43
N GLU A 43 -6.10 -3.98 9.85
CA GLU A 43 -4.97 -4.55 10.57
C GLU A 43 -3.74 -4.70 9.66
N GLU A 44 -3.93 -5.14 8.41
CA GLU A 44 -2.87 -5.22 7.41
C GLU A 44 -2.28 -3.83 7.09
N VAL A 45 -3.14 -2.82 6.96
CA VAL A 45 -2.70 -1.44 6.72
C VAL A 45 -1.97 -0.88 7.94
N ALA A 46 -2.47 -1.14 9.16
CA ALA A 46 -1.82 -0.70 10.39
C ALA A 46 -0.44 -1.33 10.58
N ALA A 47 -0.27 -2.61 10.21
CA ALA A 47 1.03 -3.29 10.28
C ALA A 47 2.08 -2.72 9.32
N LYS A 48 1.65 -2.11 8.20
CA LYS A 48 2.54 -1.51 7.19
C LYS A 48 2.66 0.02 7.30
N LYS A 49 1.84 0.66 8.14
CA LYS A 49 1.84 2.12 8.32
C LYS A 49 3.17 2.59 8.92
N LYS A 50 3.92 3.38 8.14
CA LYS A 50 5.09 4.13 8.63
C LYS A 50 4.66 5.56 8.95
N SER A 51 5.20 6.14 10.02
CA SER A 51 4.92 7.51 10.46
C SER A 51 5.82 8.57 9.80
N LYS A 52 6.59 8.20 8.77
CA LYS A 52 7.61 9.08 8.17
C LYS A 52 6.99 10.28 7.48
N ASN A 53 5.90 10.11 6.72
CA ASN A 53 5.27 11.25 6.06
C ASN A 53 4.47 12.08 7.06
N LEU A 54 3.81 11.47 8.05
CA LEU A 54 3.19 12.22 9.15
C LEU A 54 4.22 13.11 9.86
N MET A 55 5.39 12.61 10.21
CA MET A 55 6.46 13.43 10.80
C MET A 55 6.91 14.55 9.86
N LEU A 56 7.14 14.24 8.58
CA LEU A 56 7.58 15.24 7.59
C LEU A 56 6.55 16.37 7.43
N TYR A 57 5.26 16.01 7.34
CA TYR A 57 4.17 16.98 7.20
C TYR A 57 3.89 17.72 8.51
N THR A 58 4.10 17.10 9.66
CA THR A 58 3.91 17.78 10.96
C THR A 58 5.02 18.80 11.20
N ILE A 59 6.28 18.39 11.00
CA ILE A 59 7.43 19.28 11.20
C ILE A 59 7.48 20.35 10.09
N GLY A 60 7.37 19.93 8.83
CA GLY A 60 7.39 20.83 7.68
C GLY A 60 6.16 21.74 7.64
N GLY A 61 4.97 21.19 7.89
CA GLY A 61 3.74 21.96 7.95
C GLY A 61 3.68 22.89 9.15
N GLY A 62 4.17 22.48 10.31
CA GLY A 62 4.28 23.33 11.49
C GLY A 62 5.25 24.50 11.27
N ALA A 63 6.44 24.23 10.74
CA ALA A 63 7.42 25.27 10.42
C ALA A 63 6.92 26.24 9.34
N LEU A 64 6.29 25.72 8.27
CA LEU A 64 5.72 26.54 7.20
C LEU A 64 4.56 27.40 7.72
N SER A 65 3.66 26.80 8.49
CA SER A 65 2.49 27.51 9.04
C SER A 65 2.91 28.57 10.05
N PHE A 66 3.94 28.28 10.85
CA PHE A 66 4.56 29.26 11.74
C PHE A 66 5.14 30.43 10.96
N GLY A 67 5.96 30.17 9.93
CA GLY A 67 6.55 31.21 9.09
C GLY A 67 5.51 32.08 8.37
N ALA A 68 4.50 31.45 7.76
CA ALA A 68 3.42 32.15 7.06
C ALA A 68 2.57 33.00 8.02
N SER A 69 2.23 32.46 9.20
CA SER A 69 1.40 33.16 10.19
C SER A 69 2.18 34.28 10.88
N PHE A 70 3.47 34.10 11.11
CA PHE A 70 4.36 35.15 11.62
C PHE A 70 4.51 36.28 10.61
N PHE A 71 4.67 35.96 9.32
CA PHE A 71 4.75 36.95 8.26
C PHE A 71 3.46 37.77 8.15
N LEU A 72 2.30 37.11 8.08
CA LEU A 72 0.98 37.75 8.10
C LEU A 72 0.76 38.59 9.36
N GLY A 73 1.12 38.05 10.53
CA GLY A 73 1.08 38.77 11.80
C GLY A 73 1.93 40.04 11.75
N SER A 74 3.17 39.95 11.26
CA SER A 74 4.11 41.09 11.18
C SER A 74 3.63 42.19 10.22
N MET A 75 2.91 41.82 9.16
CA MET A 75 2.30 42.78 8.24
C MET A 75 1.15 43.54 8.90
N ILE A 76 0.32 42.84 9.68
CA ILE A 76 -0.81 43.42 10.41
C ILE A 76 -0.31 44.30 11.56
N ASP A 77 0.70 43.85 12.30
CA ASP A 77 1.33 44.57 13.41
C ASP A 77 1.93 45.91 12.95
N ARG A 78 2.58 45.93 11.77
CA ARG A 78 3.06 47.19 11.14
C ARG A 78 1.95 48.15 10.74
N SER A 79 0.73 47.65 10.49
CA SER A 79 -0.43 48.47 10.13
C SER A 79 -1.10 49.08 11.37
N THR A 80 -0.99 48.42 12.53
CA THR A 80 -1.54 48.88 13.80
C THR A 80 -0.47 49.62 14.61
N LYS A 81 -0.56 50.95 14.71
CA LYS A 81 0.36 51.82 15.49
C LYS A 81 0.29 51.61 17.03
N GLY A 82 -0.15 50.46 17.52
CA GLY A 82 -0.28 50.15 18.94
C GLY A 82 0.94 49.42 19.48
N GLU A 83 1.37 49.76 20.71
CA GLU A 83 2.51 49.13 21.40
C GLU A 83 2.24 47.66 21.81
N ASP A 84 0.99 47.22 21.72
CA ASP A 84 0.56 45.86 22.06
C ASP A 84 0.90 44.86 20.96
N ARG A 85 1.90 44.02 21.21
CA ARG A 85 2.28 42.88 20.34
C ARG A 85 1.43 41.63 20.53
N THR A 86 0.43 41.68 21.41
CA THR A 86 -0.54 40.61 21.68
C THR A 86 -1.27 40.09 20.44
N PRO A 87 -1.67 40.92 19.46
CA PRO A 87 -2.33 40.47 18.22
C PRO A 87 -1.41 39.62 17.34
N LEU A 88 -0.12 39.98 17.29
CA LEU A 88 0.90 39.26 16.50
C LEU A 88 1.06 37.82 17.01
N TRP A 89 1.21 37.65 18.32
CA TRP A 89 1.33 36.32 18.95
C TRP A 89 0.03 35.51 18.80
N ALA A 90 -1.13 36.15 18.92
CA ALA A 90 -2.42 35.48 18.75
C ALA A 90 -2.64 34.97 17.31
N ILE A 91 -2.34 35.79 16.30
CA ILE A 91 -2.47 35.42 14.88
C ILE A 91 -1.46 34.33 14.52
N THR A 92 -0.21 34.48 14.99
CA THR A 92 0.85 33.49 14.73
C THR A 92 0.52 32.15 15.38
N GLY A 93 0.10 32.15 16.64
CA GLY A 93 -0.29 30.95 17.37
C GLY A 93 -1.49 30.25 16.73
N ALA A 94 -2.57 30.99 16.45
CA ALA A 94 -3.77 30.43 15.84
C ALA A 94 -3.50 29.88 14.44
N GLY A 95 -2.78 30.62 13.59
CA GLY A 95 -2.43 30.18 12.24
C GLY A 95 -1.50 28.97 12.23
N THR A 96 -0.56 28.89 13.18
CA THR A 96 0.31 27.71 13.34
C THR A 96 -0.48 26.48 13.74
N VAL A 97 -1.41 26.59 14.71
CA VAL A 97 -2.23 25.45 15.16
C VAL A 97 -3.13 24.95 14.04
N VAL A 98 -3.83 25.85 13.34
CA VAL A 98 -4.73 25.49 12.24
C VAL A 98 -3.95 24.90 11.07
N GLY A 99 -2.82 25.50 10.70
CA GLY A 99 -1.97 24.97 9.63
C GLY A 99 -1.38 23.60 9.97
N THR A 100 -0.84 23.43 11.19
CA THR A 100 -0.28 22.16 11.64
C THR A 100 -1.32 21.05 11.65
N THR A 101 -2.54 21.31 12.13
CA THR A 101 -3.61 20.30 12.16
C THR A 101 -4.02 19.85 10.76
N LEU A 102 -4.10 20.77 9.79
CA LEU A 102 -4.37 20.45 8.38
C LEU A 102 -3.26 19.59 7.76
N PHE A 103 -2.00 19.91 8.04
CA PHE A 103 -0.88 19.12 7.53
C PHE A 103 -0.76 17.75 8.21
N VAL A 104 -1.04 17.64 9.51
CA VAL A 104 -1.12 16.35 10.22
C VAL A 104 -2.22 15.47 9.63
N HIS A 105 -3.39 16.05 9.35
CA HIS A 105 -4.50 15.31 8.74
C HIS A 105 -4.11 14.78 7.35
N ASN A 106 -3.56 15.65 6.49
CA ASN A 106 -3.09 15.24 5.17
C ASN A 106 -1.95 14.20 5.23
N GLY A 107 -1.02 14.34 6.16
CA GLY A 107 0.06 13.38 6.39
C GLY A 107 -0.48 11.99 6.76
N ASN A 108 -1.49 11.94 7.63
CA ASN A 108 -2.16 10.69 8.00
C ASN A 108 -2.87 10.01 6.82
N VAL A 109 -3.57 10.77 5.98
CA VAL A 109 -4.24 10.24 4.78
C VAL A 109 -3.20 9.69 3.80
N ARG A 110 -2.09 10.40 3.61
CA ARG A 110 -1.02 9.98 2.71
C ARG A 110 -0.29 8.73 3.22
N ASP A 111 0.01 8.65 4.52
CA ASP A 111 0.58 7.45 5.14
C ASP A 111 -0.36 6.25 5.02
N PHE A 112 -1.67 6.47 5.14
CA PHE A 112 -2.68 5.43 4.96
C PHE A 112 -2.71 4.92 3.51
N ASN A 113 -2.74 5.81 2.52
CA ASN A 113 -2.72 5.41 1.11
C ASN A 113 -1.44 4.65 0.74
N HIS A 114 -0.28 5.12 1.21
CA HIS A 114 0.98 4.44 0.96
C HIS A 114 1.04 3.06 1.65
N ALA A 115 0.45 2.91 2.83
CA ALA A 115 0.37 1.61 3.51
C ALA A 115 -0.53 0.64 2.73
N VAL A 116 -1.61 1.11 2.12
CA VAL A 116 -2.48 0.32 1.24
C VAL A 116 -1.70 -0.16 0.00
N GLU A 117 -0.96 0.73 -0.66
CA GLU A 117 -0.12 0.37 -1.81
C GLU A 117 0.90 -0.72 -1.46
N LEU A 118 1.59 -0.58 -0.31
CA LEU A 118 2.54 -1.60 0.17
C LEU A 118 1.89 -2.96 0.43
N VAL A 119 0.63 -2.99 0.88
CA VAL A 119 -0.11 -4.25 1.05
C VAL A 119 -0.37 -4.88 -0.31
N LYS A 120 -0.80 -4.10 -1.31
CA LYS A 120 -1.02 -4.58 -2.69
C LYS A 120 0.28 -5.14 -3.29
N ASP A 121 1.38 -4.41 -3.19
CA ASP A 121 2.69 -4.84 -3.68
C ASP A 121 3.13 -6.15 -3.02
N SER A 122 2.93 -6.28 -1.70
CA SER A 122 3.30 -7.49 -0.98
C SER A 122 2.51 -8.72 -1.42
N ARG A 123 1.23 -8.56 -1.78
CA ARG A 123 0.39 -9.63 -2.31
C ARG A 123 0.84 -10.02 -3.73
N GLN A 124 1.11 -9.04 -4.58
CA GLN A 124 1.63 -9.28 -5.94
C GLN A 124 2.96 -10.04 -5.92
N GLN A 125 3.89 -9.64 -5.05
CA GLN A 125 5.17 -10.34 -4.87
C GLN A 125 5.01 -11.77 -4.34
N GLY A 126 4.03 -12.02 -3.46
CA GLY A 126 3.71 -13.37 -3.00
C GLY A 126 3.26 -14.27 -4.15
N ILE A 127 2.35 -13.77 -4.98
CA ILE A 127 1.85 -14.49 -6.16
C ILE A 127 2.97 -14.78 -7.17
N GLU A 128 3.84 -13.80 -7.42
CA GLU A 128 4.97 -13.99 -8.34
C GLU A 128 5.92 -15.08 -7.85
N LYS A 129 6.21 -15.12 -6.54
CA LYS A 129 6.99 -16.20 -5.93
C LYS A 129 6.32 -17.55 -6.07
N ASP A 130 5.01 -17.63 -5.82
CA ASP A 130 4.25 -18.88 -5.95
C ASP A 130 4.27 -19.39 -7.40
N ILE A 131 4.13 -18.49 -8.39
CA ILE A 131 4.23 -18.84 -9.81
C ILE A 131 5.63 -19.37 -10.17
N VAL A 132 6.69 -18.74 -9.64
CA VAL A 132 8.07 -19.19 -9.88
C VAL A 132 8.31 -20.57 -9.26
N MET A 133 7.83 -20.82 -8.04
CA MET A 133 7.96 -22.14 -7.42
C MET A 133 7.17 -23.22 -8.19
N GLU A 134 5.96 -22.91 -8.62
CA GLU A 134 5.14 -23.88 -9.37
C GLU A 134 5.79 -24.24 -10.72
N LYS A 135 6.38 -23.25 -11.41
CA LYS A 135 7.19 -23.50 -12.61
C LYS A 135 8.38 -24.43 -12.34
N GLN A 136 9.15 -24.15 -11.28
CA GLN A 136 10.29 -25.01 -10.91
C GLN A 136 9.86 -26.44 -10.62
N LYS A 137 8.73 -26.62 -9.94
CA LYS A 137 8.16 -27.94 -9.66
C LYS A 137 7.70 -28.64 -10.94
N GLN A 138 7.11 -27.91 -11.87
CA GLN A 138 6.69 -28.43 -13.17
C GLN A 138 7.89 -28.85 -14.02
N ASP A 139 8.98 -28.09 -13.99
CA ASP A 139 10.23 -28.41 -14.68
C ASP A 139 10.87 -29.68 -14.10
N GLN A 140 10.92 -29.80 -12.76
CA GLN A 140 11.41 -31.02 -12.09
C GLN A 140 10.59 -32.26 -12.46
N LEU A 141 9.26 -32.16 -12.43
CA LEU A 141 8.38 -33.26 -12.83
C LEU A 141 8.55 -33.64 -14.31
N THR A 142 8.83 -32.66 -15.16
CA THR A 142 9.08 -32.89 -16.59
C THR A 142 10.41 -33.60 -16.80
N GLU A 143 11.45 -33.25 -16.04
CA GLU A 143 12.75 -33.94 -16.08
C GLU A 143 12.64 -35.37 -15.55
N GLU A 144 11.93 -35.59 -14.44
CA GLU A 144 11.67 -36.93 -13.91
C GLU A 144 10.91 -37.81 -14.89
N ARG A 145 9.89 -37.28 -15.57
CA ARG A 145 9.17 -38.01 -16.62
C ARG A 145 10.09 -38.45 -17.75
N LYS A 146 10.97 -37.57 -18.21
CA LYS A 146 11.95 -37.91 -19.28
C LYS A 146 12.90 -39.01 -18.83
N ARG A 147 13.41 -38.95 -17.60
CA ARG A 147 14.28 -40.00 -17.04
C ARG A 147 13.56 -41.36 -16.98
N LEU A 148 12.33 -41.38 -16.50
CA LEU A 148 11.53 -42.60 -16.44
C LEU A 148 11.20 -43.17 -17.82
N GLU A 149 10.96 -42.33 -18.82
CA GLU A 149 10.77 -42.77 -20.22
C GLU A 149 12.04 -43.38 -20.80
N GLU A 150 13.21 -42.80 -20.52
CA GLU A 150 14.49 -43.36 -20.96
C GLU A 150 14.78 -44.72 -20.28
N GLU A 151 14.51 -44.84 -18.99
CA GLU A 151 14.62 -46.12 -18.27
C GLU A 151 13.68 -47.17 -18.84
N ARG A 152 12.42 -46.81 -19.14
CA ARG A 152 11.49 -47.74 -19.79
C ARG A 152 11.99 -48.22 -21.14
N LYS A 153 12.51 -47.32 -21.98
CA LYS A 153 13.08 -47.68 -23.29
C LYS A 153 14.26 -48.63 -23.15
N ARG A 154 15.14 -48.44 -22.16
CA ARG A 154 16.25 -49.36 -21.89
C ARG A 154 15.76 -50.74 -21.46
N GLN A 155 14.79 -50.79 -20.54
CA GLN A 155 14.20 -52.05 -20.08
C GLN A 155 13.47 -52.81 -21.20
N GLU A 156 12.78 -52.09 -22.10
CA GLU A 156 12.13 -52.68 -23.27
C GLU A 156 13.16 -53.28 -24.25
N ALA A 157 14.25 -52.56 -24.52
CA ALA A 157 15.34 -53.07 -25.36
C ALA A 157 16.00 -54.34 -24.77
N GLU A 158 16.29 -54.34 -23.47
CA GLU A 158 16.83 -55.53 -22.77
C GLU A 158 15.86 -56.71 -22.82
N ARG A 159 14.56 -56.45 -22.62
CA ARG A 159 13.52 -57.49 -22.76
C ARG A 159 13.48 -58.09 -24.16
N GLU A 160 13.56 -57.27 -25.20
CA GLU A 160 13.58 -57.75 -26.58
C GLU A 160 14.82 -58.60 -26.89
N GLU A 161 15.99 -58.20 -26.42
CA GLU A 161 17.23 -58.97 -26.58
C GLU A 161 17.15 -60.33 -25.88
N LEU A 162 16.67 -60.36 -24.64
CA LEU A 162 16.46 -61.60 -23.90
C LEU A 162 15.46 -62.53 -24.59
N LEU A 163 14.35 -61.99 -25.11
CA LEU A 163 13.37 -62.77 -25.89
C LEU A 163 13.97 -63.34 -27.18
N LYS A 164 14.82 -62.57 -27.90
CA LYS A 164 15.55 -63.06 -29.07
C LYS A 164 16.50 -64.21 -28.70
N GLN A 165 17.23 -64.09 -27.59
CA GLN A 165 18.13 -65.14 -27.11
C GLN A 165 17.37 -66.42 -26.73
N ILE A 166 16.24 -66.30 -26.03
CA ILE A 166 15.40 -67.45 -25.67
C ILE A 166 14.87 -68.13 -26.93
N ARG A 167 14.35 -67.35 -27.90
CA ARG A 167 13.83 -67.89 -29.16
C ARG A 167 14.92 -68.60 -29.97
N ALA A 168 16.14 -68.06 -30.00
CA ALA A 168 17.30 -68.67 -30.66
C ALA A 168 17.79 -69.96 -29.97
N LYS A 169 17.71 -70.04 -28.64
CA LYS A 169 18.01 -71.27 -27.89
C LYS A 169 16.95 -72.35 -28.17
N GLN A 170 15.67 -71.99 -28.14
CA GLN A 170 14.57 -72.92 -28.44
C GLN A 170 14.61 -73.44 -29.88
N SER A 171 15.02 -72.61 -30.86
CA SER A 171 15.17 -73.08 -32.25
C SER A 171 16.35 -74.02 -32.45
N LYS A 172 17.48 -73.80 -31.75
CA LYS A 172 18.61 -74.75 -31.73
C LYS A 172 18.24 -76.07 -31.08
N GLU A 173 17.47 -76.04 -30.00
CA GLU A 173 17.05 -77.25 -29.27
C GLU A 173 16.00 -78.07 -30.05
N LYS A 174 15.17 -77.43 -30.89
CA LYS A 174 14.24 -78.11 -31.80
C LYS A 174 14.85 -78.68 -33.08
N ASN A 175 16.07 -78.27 -33.46
CA ASN A 175 16.84 -78.85 -34.57
C ASN A 175 18.22 -79.34 -34.06
N PRO A 176 18.27 -80.39 -33.22
CA PRO A 176 19.52 -80.87 -32.66
C PRO A 176 20.36 -81.73 -33.63
N GLY A 177 19.95 -81.91 -34.90
CA GLY A 177 20.70 -82.71 -35.86
C GLY A 177 20.33 -82.42 -37.32
N ASN A 178 21.23 -81.71 -37.99
CA ASN A 178 21.61 -81.94 -39.37
C ASN A 178 23.13 -81.89 -39.42
#